data_AF-X1P0Q0-F1
#
_entry.id   AF-X1P0Q0-F1
#
_cell.length_a   1.000
_cell.length_b   1.000
_cell.length_c   1.000
_cell.angle_alpha   90.00
_cell.angle_beta   90.00
_cell.angle_gamma   90.00
#
_symmetry.space_group_name_H-M   'P 1'
#
loop_
_entity.id
_entity.type
_entity.pdbx_description
1 polymer ?
#
loop_
_entity_poly.entity_id
_entity_poly.type
_entity_poly.pdbx_seq_one_letter_code
_entity_poly.pdbx_strand_id
1 'polypeptide(L)'
;GEKVPVWIADYVLMTYGTGMVMGVPAHDERDFAFAKKYNLPIRVVIAPLGWHGEELEEAYIEPGTMVNSGQFNGLSSQKGIEAVSDFLEERGWGKRATNYRLRDWLISRQRYWGAPIPMIFCPKCGIVPVPEQDLPVLLPEDAEFKPTGESPLKYCEQFVNTTCPRCSAPAKRETDTMDTFMCSSWYFLRCPGERMNTLL
;
A
#
# COMPACT_ATOMS: atom_id res chain seq x y z
N GLY A 1 6.43 -19.24 26.67
CA GLY A 1 5.73 -18.02 26.22
C GLY A 1 4.53 -17.80 27.10
N GLU A 2 4.24 -16.54 27.43
CA GLU A 2 3.02 -16.15 28.15
C GLU A 2 1.85 -16.03 27.15
N LYS A 3 0.60 -16.16 27.62
CA LYS A 3 -0.58 -15.92 26.78
C LYS A 3 -0.80 -14.42 26.65
N VAL A 4 -1.00 -13.94 25.42
CA VAL A 4 -1.31 -12.53 25.13
C VAL A 4 -2.69 -12.41 24.47
N PRO A 5 -3.48 -11.37 24.77
CA PRO A 5 -4.77 -11.16 24.14
C PRO A 5 -4.61 -10.67 22.70
N VAL A 6 -5.55 -11.03 21.83
CA VAL A 6 -5.62 -10.56 20.44
C VAL A 6 -6.79 -9.59 20.32
N TRP A 7 -6.54 -8.40 19.75
CA TRP A 7 -7.50 -7.33 19.59
C TRP A 7 -7.63 -6.92 18.13
N ILE A 8 -8.79 -6.36 17.78
CA ILE A 8 -9.03 -5.70 16.50
C ILE A 8 -9.09 -4.20 16.77
N ALA A 9 -8.26 -3.43 16.09
CA ALA A 9 -8.18 -1.99 16.25
C ALA A 9 -8.08 -1.30 14.88
N ASP A 10 -8.69 -0.13 14.78
CA ASP A 10 -8.78 0.69 13.56
C ASP A 10 -7.43 1.30 13.13
N TYR A 11 -6.54 1.56 14.09
CA TYR A 11 -5.20 2.10 13.82
C TYR A 11 -4.24 1.10 13.16
N VAL A 12 -4.61 -0.18 13.10
CA VAL A 12 -3.84 -1.24 12.43
C VAL A 12 -4.32 -1.36 10.98
N LEU A 13 -3.50 -0.87 10.05
CA LEU A 13 -3.84 -0.86 8.64
C LEU A 13 -3.61 -2.23 8.01
N MET A 14 -4.69 -2.90 7.59
CA MET A 14 -4.64 -4.18 6.87
C MET A 14 -3.75 -4.17 5.62
N THR A 15 -3.60 -3.01 4.99
CA THR A 15 -2.83 -2.84 3.75
C THR A 15 -1.35 -2.52 4.00
N TYR A 16 -0.87 -2.58 5.25
CA TYR A 16 0.52 -2.23 5.60
C TYR A 16 1.18 -3.33 6.43
N GLY A 17 2.41 -3.71 6.05
CA GLY A 17 3.10 -4.86 6.64
C GLY A 17 2.28 -6.14 6.45
N THR A 18 1.98 -6.83 7.54
CA THR A 18 1.13 -8.04 7.56
C THR A 18 -0.33 -7.75 7.93
N GLY A 19 -0.69 -6.48 8.17
CA GLY A 19 -1.99 -6.12 8.75
C GLY A 19 -2.13 -6.51 10.23
N MET A 20 -1.03 -6.92 10.88
CA MET A 20 -0.97 -7.26 12.30
C MET A 20 0.26 -6.59 12.92
N VAL A 21 0.13 -6.10 14.15
CA VAL A 21 1.22 -5.51 14.92
C VAL A 21 1.28 -6.14 16.30
N MET A 22 2.48 -6.26 16.86
CA MET A 22 2.63 -6.59 18.28
C MET A 22 2.49 -5.30 19.08
N GLY A 23 1.57 -5.28 20.05
CA GLY A 23 1.39 -4.13 20.93
C GLY A 23 2.51 -4.09 21.97
N VAL A 24 3.29 -3.02 22.02
CA VAL A 24 4.34 -2.81 23.04
C VAL A 24 4.08 -1.48 23.76
N PRO A 25 3.09 -1.42 24.68
CA PRO A 25 2.61 -0.16 25.22
C PRO A 25 3.69 0.70 25.87
N ALA A 26 4.65 0.12 26.58
CA ALA A 26 5.69 0.91 27.25
C ALA A 26 6.59 1.71 26.29
N HIS A 27 6.62 1.36 24.99
CA HIS A 27 7.59 1.87 24.02
C HIS A 27 6.99 2.30 22.67
N ASP A 28 5.66 2.36 22.54
CA ASP A 28 4.95 2.99 21.42
C ASP A 28 3.78 3.82 21.97
N GLU A 29 3.71 5.09 21.60
CA GLU A 29 2.72 6.05 22.12
C GLU A 29 1.27 5.64 21.82
N ARG A 30 1.01 5.05 20.64
CA ARG A 30 -0.34 4.63 20.23
C ARG A 30 -0.76 3.41 21.02
N ASP A 31 0.15 2.46 21.19
CA ASP A 31 -0.09 1.26 22.01
C ASP A 31 -0.26 1.63 23.49
N PHE A 32 0.48 2.64 23.99
CA PHE A 32 0.35 3.16 25.35
C PHE A 32 -1.03 3.77 25.59
N ALA A 33 -1.49 4.65 24.68
CA ALA A 33 -2.83 5.23 24.76
C ALA A 33 -3.92 4.17 24.68
N PHE A 34 -3.76 3.17 23.80
CA PHE A 34 -4.67 2.04 23.68
C PHE A 34 -4.70 1.21 24.97
N ALA A 35 -3.53 0.89 25.52
CA ALA A 35 -3.42 0.11 26.75
C ALA A 35 -3.98 0.84 27.96
N LYS A 36 -3.72 2.15 28.12
CA LYS A 36 -4.33 2.97 29.18
C LYS A 36 -5.85 3.00 29.06
N LYS A 37 -6.38 3.18 27.84
CA LYS A 37 -7.83 3.24 27.60
C LYS A 37 -8.55 1.93 27.95
N TYR A 38 -7.93 0.79 27.64
CA TYR A 38 -8.53 -0.54 27.83
C TYR A 38 -7.97 -1.29 29.04
N ASN A 39 -7.22 -0.61 29.91
CA ASN A 39 -6.58 -1.17 31.10
C ASN A 39 -5.77 -2.45 30.83
N LEU A 40 -4.97 -2.42 29.76
CA LEU A 40 -4.08 -3.51 29.39
C LEU A 40 -2.73 -3.38 30.09
N PRO A 41 -2.00 -4.50 30.32
CA PRO A 41 -0.69 -4.47 30.97
C PRO A 41 0.33 -3.63 30.19
N ILE A 42 1.04 -2.75 30.89
CA ILE A 42 2.15 -1.96 30.35
C ILE A 42 3.45 -2.49 30.97
N ARG A 43 4.27 -3.17 30.16
CA ARG A 43 5.52 -3.80 30.63
C ARG A 43 6.73 -3.09 30.05
N VAL A 44 7.56 -2.52 30.94
CA VAL A 44 8.82 -1.89 30.56
C VAL A 44 9.86 -2.97 30.23
N VAL A 45 10.37 -2.93 29.00
CA VAL A 45 11.44 -3.82 28.51
C VAL A 45 12.69 -3.06 28.05
N ILE A 46 12.59 -1.74 27.85
CA ILE A 46 13.71 -0.82 27.64
C ILE A 46 13.70 0.19 28.79
N ALA A 47 14.72 0.14 29.63
CA ALA A 47 14.88 1.06 30.76
C ALA A 47 15.43 2.41 30.29
N PRO A 48 14.74 3.52 30.59
CA PRO A 48 15.33 4.86 30.55
C PRO A 48 16.58 4.95 31.42
N LEU A 49 17.44 5.94 31.15
CA LEU A 49 18.60 6.20 31.98
C LEU A 49 18.16 6.56 33.41
N GLY A 50 18.66 5.82 34.40
CA GLY A 50 18.29 6.03 35.81
C GLY A 50 16.94 5.45 36.22
N TRP A 51 16.31 4.62 35.39
CA TRP A 51 15.04 3.99 35.74
C TRP A 51 15.21 2.89 36.80
N HIS A 52 14.39 2.95 37.85
CA HIS A 52 14.47 2.07 39.02
C HIS A 52 13.26 1.14 39.18
N GLY A 53 12.46 0.94 38.13
CA GLY A 53 11.28 0.08 38.17
C GLY A 53 9.95 0.82 38.33
N GLU A 54 9.96 2.14 38.17
CA GLU A 54 8.78 3.00 38.28
C GLU A 54 7.82 2.81 37.09
N GLU A 55 6.52 3.06 37.31
CA GLU A 55 5.54 3.09 36.22
C GLU A 55 5.81 4.27 35.28
N LEU A 56 5.62 4.07 33.98
CA LEU A 56 5.82 5.13 33.00
C LEU A 56 4.56 6.01 32.91
N GLU A 57 4.75 7.34 32.99
CA GLU A 57 3.66 8.30 32.74
C GLU A 57 3.30 8.38 31.25
N GLU A 58 4.29 8.20 30.38
CA GLU A 58 4.21 8.20 28.92
C GLU A 58 5.08 7.08 28.30
N ALA A 59 4.86 6.76 27.02
CA ALA A 59 5.67 5.75 26.35
C ALA A 59 7.13 6.20 26.22
N TYR A 60 8.08 5.35 26.60
CA TYR A 60 9.51 5.62 26.41
C TYR A 60 9.97 5.08 25.06
N ILE A 61 10.20 5.99 24.09
CA ILE A 61 10.54 5.65 22.70
C ILE A 61 12.04 5.72 22.38
N GLU A 62 12.84 6.25 23.31
CA GLU A 62 14.27 6.45 23.09
C GLU A 62 15.10 5.17 23.29
N PRO A 63 16.32 5.10 22.75
CA PRO A 63 17.24 4.01 23.02
C PRO A 63 17.58 3.90 24.51
N GLY A 64 17.62 2.67 25.03
CA GLY A 64 17.94 2.41 26.43
C GLY A 64 18.53 1.02 26.64
N THR A 65 18.49 0.55 27.89
CA THR A 65 19.02 -0.78 28.26
C THR A 65 17.90 -1.79 28.34
N MET A 66 18.08 -2.97 27.76
CA MET A 66 17.09 -4.04 27.83
C MET A 66 16.96 -4.58 29.25
N VAL A 67 15.73 -4.62 29.75
CA VAL A 67 15.32 -5.14 31.06
C VAL A 67 14.11 -6.06 30.89
N ASN A 68 13.83 -6.93 31.87
CA ASN A 68 12.69 -7.86 31.83
C ASN A 68 12.59 -8.72 30.54
N SER A 69 13.72 -8.94 29.86
CA SER A 69 13.88 -9.53 28.52
C SER A 69 14.70 -10.82 28.52
N GLY A 70 14.82 -11.49 29.67
CA GLY A 70 15.50 -12.79 29.80
C GLY A 70 16.99 -12.72 29.44
N GLN A 71 17.42 -13.54 28.48
CA GLN A 71 18.82 -13.64 28.04
C GLN A 71 19.38 -12.36 27.40
N PHE A 72 18.51 -11.41 27.03
CA PHE A 72 18.91 -10.14 26.40
C PHE A 72 19.06 -8.99 27.40
N ASN A 73 18.83 -9.24 28.70
CA ASN A 73 18.98 -8.23 29.75
C ASN A 73 20.40 -7.64 29.76
N GLY A 74 20.49 -6.32 29.92
CA GLY A 74 21.76 -5.58 29.98
C GLY A 74 22.34 -5.17 28.62
N LEU A 75 21.77 -5.65 27.50
CA LEU A 75 22.14 -5.17 26.17
C LEU A 75 21.58 -3.77 25.91
N SER A 76 22.28 -2.97 25.11
CA SER A 76 21.69 -1.75 24.56
C SER A 76 20.60 -2.12 23.55
N SER A 77 19.55 -1.30 23.45
CA SER A 77 18.43 -1.57 22.52
C SER A 77 18.89 -1.77 21.07
N GLN A 78 19.89 -1.02 20.61
CA GLN A 78 20.47 -1.17 19.27
C GLN A 78 21.10 -2.55 19.04
N LYS A 79 21.93 -3.03 19.97
CA LYS A 79 22.50 -4.38 19.89
C LYS A 79 21.44 -5.46 20.12
N GLY A 80 20.42 -5.13 20.91
CA GLY A 80 19.26 -5.97 21.16
C GLY A 80 18.48 -6.30 19.89
N ILE A 81 18.31 -5.35 18.97
CA ILE A 81 17.64 -5.58 17.68
C ILE A 81 18.34 -6.70 16.90
N GLU A 82 19.67 -6.65 16.80
CA GLU A 82 20.47 -7.66 16.10
C GLU A 82 20.37 -9.01 16.80
N ALA A 83 20.65 -9.06 18.11
CA ALA A 83 20.66 -10.30 18.88
C ALA A 83 19.30 -11.00 18.95
N VAL A 84 18.21 -10.25 19.08
CA VAL A 84 16.85 -10.81 19.06
C VAL A 84 16.50 -11.32 17.68
N SER A 85 16.86 -10.59 16.63
CA SER A 85 16.58 -11.00 15.25
C SER A 85 17.31 -12.30 14.88
N ASP A 86 18.58 -12.45 15.27
CA ASP A 86 19.34 -13.69 15.06
C ASP A 86 18.70 -14.86 15.81
N PHE A 87 18.32 -14.64 17.06
CA PHE A 87 17.66 -15.66 17.87
C PHE A 87 16.31 -16.12 17.27
N LEU A 88 15.53 -15.19 16.71
CA LEU A 88 14.26 -15.52 16.06
C LEU A 88 14.47 -16.31 14.76
N GLU A 89 15.51 -15.98 13.99
CA GLU A 89 15.87 -16.68 12.75
C GLU A 89 16.41 -18.09 13.03
N GLU A 90 17.30 -18.26 14.00
CA GLU A 90 17.84 -19.57 14.43
C GLU A 90 16.74 -20.55 14.86
N ARG A 91 15.69 -20.03 15.51
CA ARG A 91 14.54 -20.84 15.95
C ARG A 91 13.47 -21.02 14.88
N GLY A 92 13.59 -20.36 13.73
CA GLY A 92 12.59 -20.37 12.67
C GLY A 92 11.25 -19.71 13.07
N TRP A 93 11.28 -18.78 14.02
CA TRP A 93 10.08 -18.06 14.50
C TRP A 93 9.81 -16.78 13.72
N GLY A 94 10.81 -16.28 12.98
CA GLY A 94 10.68 -15.08 12.18
C GLY A 94 11.89 -14.89 11.26
N LYS A 95 11.85 -13.81 10.49
CA LYS A 95 12.95 -13.34 9.64
C LYS A 95 12.95 -11.82 9.58
N ARG A 96 14.11 -11.24 9.34
CA ARG A 96 14.22 -9.81 9.02
C ARG A 96 13.48 -9.49 7.73
N ALA A 97 12.83 -8.32 7.71
CA ALA A 97 12.09 -7.84 6.56
C ALA A 97 12.21 -6.32 6.45
N THR A 98 12.34 -5.83 5.22
CA THR A 98 12.30 -4.39 4.91
C THR A 98 10.94 -4.08 4.31
N ASN A 99 10.24 -3.10 4.88
CA ASN A 99 8.94 -2.64 4.41
C ASN A 99 9.03 -1.19 3.95
N TYR A 100 8.23 -0.85 2.94
CA TYR A 100 8.10 0.51 2.43
C TYR A 100 6.71 1.06 2.73
N ARG A 101 6.65 2.33 3.15
CA ARG A 101 5.38 3.05 3.30
C ARG A 101 4.73 3.40 1.96
N LEU A 102 5.51 3.41 0.89
CA LEU A 102 5.03 3.64 -0.48
C LEU A 102 4.04 2.54 -0.87
N ARG A 103 2.94 2.94 -1.52
CA ARG A 103 1.94 2.04 -2.08
C ARG A 103 1.96 2.14 -3.59
N ASP A 104 1.38 1.14 -4.24
CA ASP A 104 1.19 1.17 -5.68
C ASP A 104 0.33 2.37 -6.09
N TRP A 105 0.64 2.89 -7.27
CA TRP A 105 -0.05 4.05 -7.80
C TRP A 105 -1.37 3.64 -8.46
N LEU A 106 -2.48 4.04 -7.86
CA LEU A 106 -3.81 3.89 -8.44
C LEU A 106 -3.99 4.92 -9.55
N ILE A 107 -3.90 4.48 -10.81
CA ILE A 107 -3.96 5.36 -12.00
C ILE A 107 -5.35 5.45 -12.64
N SER A 108 -6.24 4.48 -12.41
CA SER A 108 -7.56 4.48 -13.05
C SER A 108 -8.50 5.51 -12.43
N ARG A 109 -9.24 6.25 -13.26
CA ARG A 109 -10.20 7.27 -12.84
C ARG A 109 -11.53 7.07 -13.55
N GLN A 110 -12.61 7.12 -12.78
CA GLN A 110 -13.99 7.07 -13.28
C GLN A 110 -14.41 8.45 -13.82
N ARG A 111 -13.63 8.98 -14.78
CA ARG A 111 -13.82 10.31 -15.37
C ARG A 111 -13.77 10.21 -16.88
N TYR A 112 -14.52 11.07 -17.55
CA TYR A 112 -14.49 11.19 -19.00
C TYR A 112 -13.20 11.86 -19.50
N TRP A 113 -12.82 13.00 -18.92
CA TRP A 113 -11.72 13.80 -19.43
C TRP A 113 -10.35 13.27 -18.96
N GLY A 114 -9.81 12.32 -19.71
CA GLY A 114 -8.49 11.74 -19.52
C GLY A 114 -8.12 10.81 -20.68
N ALA A 115 -6.87 10.34 -20.71
CA ALA A 115 -6.44 9.39 -21.73
C ALA A 115 -7.11 8.02 -21.49
N PRO A 116 -7.82 7.44 -22.48
CA PRO A 116 -8.38 6.10 -22.35
C PRO A 116 -7.30 5.06 -22.04
N ILE A 117 -7.57 4.17 -21.09
CA ILE A 117 -6.67 3.07 -20.77
C ILE A 117 -6.75 2.03 -21.91
N PRO A 118 -5.63 1.66 -22.57
CA PRO A 118 -5.64 0.82 -23.76
C PRO A 118 -5.79 -0.68 -23.44
N MET A 119 -6.83 -1.04 -22.68
CA MET A 119 -7.17 -2.41 -22.31
C MET A 119 -8.57 -2.79 -22.79
N ILE A 120 -8.76 -4.08 -23.07
CA ILE A 120 -10.00 -4.70 -23.51
C ILE A 120 -10.32 -5.90 -22.60
N PHE A 121 -11.54 -5.95 -22.10
CA PHE A 121 -12.13 -7.06 -21.36
C PHE A 121 -12.82 -8.04 -22.32
N CYS A 122 -12.22 -9.22 -22.50
CA CYS A 122 -12.79 -10.30 -23.28
C CYS A 122 -13.32 -11.42 -22.38
N PRO A 123 -14.58 -11.89 -22.54
CA PRO A 123 -15.13 -13.00 -21.77
C PRO A 123 -14.37 -14.33 -21.92
N LYS A 124 -13.63 -14.51 -23.02
CA LYS A 124 -12.86 -15.74 -23.29
C LYS A 124 -11.38 -15.63 -22.92
N CYS A 125 -10.77 -14.46 -23.14
CA CYS A 125 -9.32 -14.26 -22.99
C CYS A 125 -8.92 -13.47 -21.73
N GLY A 126 -9.88 -12.92 -20.98
CA GLY A 126 -9.61 -12.04 -19.84
C GLY A 126 -9.23 -10.63 -20.28
N ILE A 127 -8.25 -10.04 -19.59
CA ILE A 127 -7.77 -8.67 -19.85
C ILE A 127 -6.70 -8.71 -20.95
N VAL A 128 -6.95 -8.00 -22.05
CA VAL A 128 -6.11 -8.01 -23.25
C VAL A 128 -5.73 -6.57 -23.63
N PRO A 129 -4.45 -6.26 -23.89
CA PRO A 129 -4.06 -4.93 -24.34
C PRO A 129 -4.54 -4.66 -25.77
N VAL A 130 -4.79 -3.39 -26.07
CA VAL A 130 -4.97 -2.91 -27.45
C VAL A 130 -3.63 -3.08 -28.19
N PRO A 131 -3.62 -3.61 -29.44
CA PRO A 131 -2.40 -3.69 -30.24
C PRO A 131 -1.77 -2.31 -30.47
N GLU A 132 -0.44 -2.24 -30.51
CA GLU A 132 0.28 -0.97 -30.65
C GLU A 132 -0.10 -0.21 -31.93
N GLN A 133 -0.30 -0.93 -33.04
CA GLN A 133 -0.74 -0.36 -34.32
C GLN A 133 -2.15 0.24 -34.29
N ASP A 134 -2.97 -0.15 -33.30
CA ASP A 134 -4.33 0.34 -33.12
C ASP A 134 -4.38 1.52 -32.12
N LEU A 135 -3.22 1.99 -31.65
CA LEU A 135 -3.10 3.21 -30.86
C LEU A 135 -3.09 4.45 -31.77
N PRO A 136 -3.61 5.60 -31.30
CA PRO A 136 -4.21 5.82 -29.98
C PRO A 136 -5.67 5.33 -29.88
N VAL A 137 -6.06 4.89 -28.69
CA VAL A 137 -7.50 4.78 -28.35
C VAL A 137 -8.03 6.19 -28.13
N LEU A 138 -8.77 6.69 -29.12
CA LEU A 138 -9.33 8.04 -29.07
C LEU A 138 -10.49 8.12 -28.07
N LEU A 139 -10.49 9.20 -27.28
CA LEU A 139 -11.63 9.55 -26.45
C LEU A 139 -12.81 9.94 -27.37
N PRO A 140 -14.02 9.38 -27.20
CA PRO A 140 -15.17 9.77 -28.00
C PRO A 140 -15.52 11.23 -27.72
N GLU A 141 -16.01 11.97 -28.72
CA GLU A 141 -16.33 13.40 -28.58
C GLU A 141 -17.59 13.65 -27.73
N ASP A 142 -18.54 12.70 -27.76
CA ASP A 142 -19.81 12.78 -27.06
C ASP A 142 -19.93 11.65 -26.01
N ALA A 143 -20.17 12.04 -24.75
CA ALA A 143 -20.50 11.12 -23.67
C ALA A 143 -21.57 11.72 -22.74
N GLU A 144 -22.52 10.89 -22.32
CA GLU A 144 -23.58 11.30 -21.41
C GLU A 144 -23.11 11.26 -19.95
N PHE A 145 -23.20 12.39 -19.24
CA PHE A 145 -22.80 12.48 -17.84
C PHE A 145 -23.98 12.13 -16.93
N LYS A 146 -23.90 10.98 -16.26
CA LYS A 146 -24.90 10.54 -15.28
C LYS A 146 -24.35 10.65 -13.86
N PRO A 147 -25.16 11.06 -12.86
CA PRO A 147 -24.74 11.18 -11.46
C PRO A 147 -24.69 9.80 -10.76
N THR A 148 -24.00 8.84 -11.37
CA THR A 148 -23.88 7.44 -10.90
C THR A 148 -22.56 7.16 -10.19
N GLY A 149 -21.58 8.05 -10.32
CA GLY A 149 -20.20 7.84 -9.85
C GLY A 149 -19.36 6.95 -10.78
N GLU A 150 -19.96 6.42 -11.85
CA GLU A 150 -19.27 5.61 -12.85
C GLU A 150 -18.71 6.46 -13.98
N SER A 151 -17.74 5.91 -14.73
CA SER A 151 -17.19 6.60 -15.89
C SER A 151 -18.28 6.87 -16.95
N PRO A 152 -18.39 8.11 -17.49
CA PRO A 152 -19.31 8.42 -18.57
C PRO A 152 -19.09 7.56 -19.84
N LEU A 153 -17.86 7.08 -20.05
CA LEU A 153 -17.51 6.22 -21.19
C LEU A 153 -18.25 4.87 -21.16
N LYS A 154 -18.70 4.42 -19.99
CA LYS A 154 -19.47 3.19 -19.82
C LYS A 154 -20.80 3.21 -20.59
N TYR A 155 -21.39 4.39 -20.78
CA TYR A 155 -22.67 4.56 -21.46
C TYR A 155 -22.52 4.86 -22.96
N CYS A 156 -21.29 5.07 -23.45
CA CYS A 156 -21.01 5.27 -24.86
C CYS A 156 -20.82 3.91 -25.54
N GLU A 157 -21.91 3.33 -26.04
CA GLU A 157 -21.89 1.99 -26.66
C GLU A 157 -20.94 1.90 -27.86
N GLN A 158 -20.81 2.98 -28.62
CA GLN A 158 -19.91 3.06 -29.79
C GLN A 158 -18.43 2.97 -29.39
N PHE A 159 -18.08 3.47 -28.20
CA PHE A 159 -16.74 3.38 -27.66
C PHE A 159 -16.50 2.05 -26.95
N VAL A 160 -17.42 1.66 -26.05
CA VAL A 160 -17.21 0.52 -25.16
C VAL A 160 -17.21 -0.80 -25.90
N ASN A 161 -18.04 -0.96 -26.94
CA ASN A 161 -18.16 -2.23 -27.64
C ASN A 161 -17.05 -2.36 -28.70
N THR A 162 -16.30 -3.45 -28.61
CA THR A 162 -15.22 -3.75 -29.55
C THR A 162 -15.07 -5.27 -29.75
N THR A 163 -14.08 -5.69 -30.52
CA THR A 163 -13.74 -7.09 -30.71
C THR A 163 -12.41 -7.41 -30.05
N CYS A 164 -12.29 -8.59 -29.47
CA CYS A 164 -11.03 -9.04 -28.87
C CYS A 164 -9.97 -9.23 -29.97
N PRO A 165 -8.78 -8.61 -29.85
CA PRO A 165 -7.72 -8.77 -30.86
C PRO A 165 -7.12 -10.17 -30.89
N ARG A 166 -7.33 -11.01 -29.85
CA ARG A 166 -6.81 -12.39 -29.78
C ARG A 166 -7.74 -13.45 -30.36
N CYS A 167 -9.06 -13.30 -30.17
CA CYS A 167 -10.03 -14.35 -30.51
C CYS A 167 -11.22 -13.85 -31.33
N SER A 168 -11.24 -12.56 -31.69
CA SER A 168 -12.29 -11.90 -32.48
C SER A 168 -13.70 -11.92 -31.86
N ALA A 169 -13.87 -12.46 -30.65
CA ALA A 169 -15.14 -12.45 -29.96
C ALA A 169 -15.54 -11.02 -29.52
N PRO A 170 -16.85 -10.73 -29.36
CA PRO A 170 -17.31 -9.48 -28.75
C PRO A 170 -16.66 -9.24 -27.39
N ALA A 171 -16.15 -8.03 -27.20
CA ALA A 171 -15.41 -7.62 -26.01
C ALA A 171 -15.76 -6.17 -25.65
N LYS A 172 -15.34 -5.72 -24.47
CA LYS A 172 -15.58 -4.35 -23.99
C LYS A 172 -14.27 -3.64 -23.71
N ARG A 173 -14.12 -2.37 -24.12
CA ARG A 173 -12.98 -1.54 -23.74
C ARG A 173 -13.03 -1.19 -22.25
N GLU A 174 -11.85 -0.93 -21.69
CA GLU A 174 -11.76 -0.23 -20.40
C GLU A 174 -12.42 1.16 -20.52
N THR A 175 -13.22 1.50 -19.51
CA THR A 175 -14.00 2.74 -19.45
C THR A 175 -13.35 3.77 -18.55
N ASP A 176 -12.43 3.37 -17.69
CA ASP A 176 -11.66 4.31 -16.89
C ASP A 176 -10.59 5.01 -17.72
N THR A 177 -10.29 6.25 -17.33
CA THR A 177 -9.21 7.04 -17.92
C THR A 177 -8.01 7.09 -16.98
N MET A 178 -6.84 7.38 -17.53
CA MET A 178 -5.62 7.56 -16.74
C MET A 178 -5.67 8.86 -15.93
N ASP A 179 -5.13 8.80 -14.72
CA ASP A 179 -4.90 9.96 -13.87
C ASP A 179 -4.04 11.03 -14.56
N THR A 180 -4.33 12.30 -14.28
CA THR A 180 -3.66 13.44 -14.92
C THR A 180 -2.16 13.49 -14.65
N PHE A 181 -1.68 12.93 -13.53
CA PHE A 181 -0.25 12.85 -13.26
C PHE A 181 0.49 11.95 -14.24
N MET A 182 -0.20 11.04 -14.94
CA MET A 182 0.40 10.22 -15.99
C MET A 182 0.99 11.09 -17.11
N CYS A 183 0.24 12.07 -17.59
CA CYS A 183 0.70 12.98 -18.64
C CYS A 183 1.83 13.90 -18.17
N SER A 184 1.76 14.39 -16.92
CA SER A 184 2.80 15.28 -16.38
C SER A 184 4.07 14.54 -15.93
N SER A 185 4.07 13.21 -15.89
CA SER A 185 5.25 12.43 -15.48
C SER A 185 6.34 12.33 -16.56
N TRP A 186 6.03 12.71 -17.81
CA TRP A 186 6.97 12.59 -18.92
C TRP A 186 6.92 13.72 -19.96
N TYR A 187 6.06 14.74 -19.78
CA TYR A 187 5.94 15.85 -20.75
C TYR A 187 7.28 16.54 -21.07
N PHE A 188 8.18 16.65 -20.10
CA PHE A 188 9.52 17.23 -20.27
C PHE A 188 10.41 16.43 -21.23
N LEU A 189 10.14 15.14 -21.42
CA LEU A 189 10.77 14.31 -22.45
C LEU A 189 10.15 14.52 -23.84
N ARG A 190 8.89 14.97 -23.90
CA ARG A 190 8.19 15.24 -25.17
C ARG A 190 8.55 16.61 -25.76
N CYS A 191 8.77 17.63 -24.94
CA CYS A 191 9.08 19.00 -25.38
C CYS A 191 10.27 19.09 -26.37
N PRO A 192 11.37 18.32 -26.23
CA PRO A 192 12.47 18.37 -27.21
C PRO A 192 12.13 17.77 -28.60
N GLY A 193 11.03 17.02 -28.73
CA GLY A 193 10.68 16.24 -29.93
C GLY A 193 9.21 16.35 -30.30
N GLU A 194 8.60 17.54 -30.20
CA GLU A 194 7.15 17.78 -30.32
C GLU A 194 6.46 17.12 -31.54
N ARG A 195 7.19 16.90 -32.63
CA ARG A 195 6.68 16.33 -33.90
C ARG A 195 7.09 14.88 -34.18
N MET A 196 7.69 14.18 -33.23
CA MET A 196 8.05 12.76 -33.43
C MET A 196 6.78 11.90 -33.38
N ASN A 197 6.45 11.21 -34.48
CA ASN A 197 5.30 10.30 -34.58
C ASN A 197 5.64 8.84 -34.20
N THR A 198 6.90 8.57 -33.86
CA THR A 198 7.38 7.25 -33.45
C THR A 198 7.51 7.18 -31.93
N LEU A 199 6.93 6.14 -31.34
CA LEU A 199 7.38 5.59 -30.06
C LEU A 199 8.82 5.10 -30.28
N LEU A 200 9.72 5.40 -29.34
CA LEU A 200 11.10 4.90 -29.38
C LEU A 200 11.13 3.37 -29.32
#